data_AF-A0A7C4L8Z3-F1
#
_entry.id   AF-A0A7C4L8Z3-F1
#
_cell.length_a   1.000
_cell.length_b   1.000
_cell.length_c   1.000
_cell.angle_alpha   90.00
_cell.angle_beta   90.00
_cell.angle_gamma   90.00
#
_symmetry.space_group_name_H-M   'P 1'
#
loop_
_entity.id
_entity.type
_entity.pdbx_description
1 polymer ?
#
loop_
_entity_poly.entity_id
_entity_poly.type
_entity_poly.pdbx_seq_one_letter_code
_entity_poly.pdbx_strand_id
1 'polypeptide(L)' 'MTENKTTDNKQVENKTKSRTGLYVIGVAIAMLILGYYVLTKVNPDASNWAGAVAPILIIGGYITVAIGILIGWDE' A
#
# COMPACT_ATOMS: atom_id res chain seq x y z
N MET A 1 -26.58 -47.99 22.73
CA MET A 1 -27.12 -46.89 21.91
C MET A 1 -26.93 -45.61 22.70
N THR A 2 -25.80 -44.93 22.50
CA THR A 2 -25.51 -43.64 23.13
C THR A 2 -24.80 -42.76 22.11
N GLU A 3 -25.39 -41.59 21.96
CA GLU A 3 -25.25 -40.53 20.95
C GLU A 3 -23.80 -40.06 20.75
N ASN A 4 -23.28 -40.22 19.53
CA ASN A 4 -22.05 -39.55 19.10
C ASN A 4 -22.42 -38.10 18.76
N LYS A 5 -22.25 -37.19 19.73
CA LYS A 5 -22.27 -35.75 19.46
C LYS A 5 -21.02 -35.39 18.67
N THR A 6 -21.17 -35.43 17.36
CA THR A 6 -20.27 -34.75 16.44
C THR A 6 -20.47 -33.26 16.70
N THR A 7 -19.61 -32.69 17.55
CA THR A 7 -19.43 -31.26 17.68
C THR A 7 -18.97 -30.76 16.31
N ASP A 8 -19.94 -30.29 15.53
CA ASP A 8 -19.77 -29.53 14.31
C ASP A 8 -19.07 -28.23 14.72
N ASN A 9 -17.75 -28.33 14.85
CA ASN A 9 -16.85 -27.23 15.10
C ASN A 9 -16.78 -26.44 13.80
N LYS A 10 -17.85 -25.69 13.54
CA LYS A 10 -17.88 -24.61 12.56
C LYS A 10 -16.87 -23.59 13.05
N GLN A 11 -15.61 -23.86 12.73
CA GLN A 11 -14.53 -22.90 12.67
C GLN A 11 -15.11 -21.74 11.88
N VAL A 12 -15.52 -20.69 12.59
CA VAL A 12 -15.85 -19.41 12.00
C VAL A 12 -14.53 -18.96 11.43
N GLU A 13 -14.30 -19.29 10.16
CA GLU A 13 -13.22 -18.81 9.34
C GLU A 13 -13.40 -17.29 9.27
N ASN A 14 -12.94 -16.61 10.32
CA ASN A 14 -12.58 -15.23 10.24
C ASN A 14 -11.41 -15.21 9.26
N LYS A 15 -11.73 -15.18 7.96
CA LYS A 15 -10.81 -14.73 6.93
C LYS A 15 -10.27 -13.41 7.45
N THR A 16 -9.09 -13.47 8.04
CA THR A 16 -8.39 -12.29 8.51
C THR A 16 -7.99 -11.60 7.22
N LYS A 17 -8.86 -10.72 6.71
CA LYS A 17 -8.61 -9.92 5.51
C LYS A 17 -7.26 -9.29 5.72
N SER A 18 -6.26 -9.75 4.97
CA SER A 18 -4.91 -9.33 5.25
C SER A 18 -4.83 -7.84 4.97
N ARG A 19 -4.25 -7.12 5.92
CA ARG A 19 -4.17 -5.66 5.85
C ARG A 19 -3.02 -5.21 4.95
N THR A 20 -2.42 -6.14 4.20
CA THR A 20 -1.23 -5.93 3.39
C THR A 20 -1.46 -4.84 2.35
N GLY A 21 -2.58 -4.88 1.62
CA GLY A 21 -2.93 -3.81 0.67
C GLY A 21 -3.02 -2.42 1.31
N LEU A 22 -3.58 -2.33 2.53
CA LEU A 22 -3.68 -1.05 3.25
C LEU A 22 -2.31 -0.52 3.68
N TYR A 23 -1.40 -1.39 4.11
CA TYR A 23 -0.02 -1.00 4.43
C TYR A 23 0.72 -0.49 3.18
N VAL A 24 0.58 -1.18 2.04
CA VAL A 24 1.21 -0.75 0.76
C VAL A 24 0.69 0.62 0.34
N ILE A 25 -0.62 0.87 0.44
CA ILE A 25 -1.22 2.18 0.15
C ILE A 25 -0.68 3.24 1.12
N GLY A 26 -0.54 2.93 2.41
CA GLY A 26 0.05 3.83 3.40
C GLY A 26 1.47 4.26 3.05
N VAL A 27 2.31 3.30 2.63
CA VAL A 27 3.68 3.58 2.14
C VAL A 27 3.65 4.45 0.88
N ALA A 28 2.76 4.14 -0.07
CA ALA A 28 2.63 4.91 -1.30
C ALA A 28 2.23 6.37 -1.04
N ILE A 29 1.30 6.63 -0.12
CA ILE A 29 0.91 7.98 0.28
C ILE A 29 2.08 8.73 0.92
N ALA A 30 2.83 8.10 1.83
CA ALA A 30 4.00 8.72 2.44
C ALA A 30 5.07 9.06 1.38
N MET A 31 5.26 8.19 0.40
CA MET A 31 6.18 8.39 -0.72
C MET A 31 5.73 9.56 -1.61
N LEU A 32 4.43 9.69 -1.91
CA LEU A 32 3.89 10.84 -2.64
C LEU A 32 4.08 12.15 -1.87
N ILE A 33 3.75 12.17 -0.58
CA ILE A 33 3.96 13.35 0.28
C ILE A 33 5.43 13.77 0.27
N LEU A 34 6.34 12.80 0.41
CA LEU A 34 7.78 13.06 0.34
C LEU A 34 8.20 13.57 -1.04
N GLY A 35 7.66 13.02 -2.12
CA GLY A 35 7.92 13.46 -3.49
C GLY A 35 7.51 14.92 -3.72
N TYR A 36 6.29 15.29 -3.30
CA TYR A 36 5.82 16.67 -3.37
C TYR A 36 6.61 17.60 -2.45
N TYR A 37 7.04 17.13 -1.27
CA TYR A 37 7.93 17.90 -0.41
C TYR A 37 9.29 18.15 -1.08
N VAL A 38 9.92 17.13 -1.69
CA VAL A 38 11.18 17.30 -2.44
C VAL A 38 10.99 18.23 -3.64
N LEU A 39 9.82 18.21 -4.28
CA LEU A 39 9.48 19.15 -5.36
C LEU A 39 9.62 20.62 -4.92
N THR A 40 9.31 20.94 -3.65
CA THR A 40 9.51 22.30 -3.11
C THR A 40 10.98 22.72 -2.99
N LYS A 41 11.91 21.77 -3.07
CA LYS A 41 13.36 22.00 -3.06
C LYS A 41 13.94 22.11 -4.46
N VAL A 42 13.13 22.01 -5.52
CA VAL A 42 13.58 22.13 -6.91
C VAL A 42 13.83 23.60 -7.24
N ASN A 43 14.99 23.89 -7.82
CA ASN A 43 15.30 25.24 -8.30
C ASN A 43 14.52 25.52 -9.60
N PRO A 44 14.30 26.80 -9.99
CA PRO A 44 13.53 27.14 -11.20
C PRO A 44 14.03 26.44 -12.48
N ASP A 45 15.34 26.26 -12.60
CA ASP A 45 15.97 25.62 -13.77
C ASP A 45 16.06 24.08 -13.64
N ALA A 46 15.50 23.51 -12.57
CA ALA A 46 15.53 22.08 -12.22
C ALA A 46 16.93 21.42 -12.22
N SER A 47 17.99 22.23 -12.10
CA SER A 47 19.39 21.80 -12.22
C SER A 47 19.98 21.16 -10.97
N ASN A 48 19.18 21.02 -9.90
CA ASN A 48 19.60 20.38 -8.65
C ASN A 48 19.06 18.95 -8.53
N TRP A 49 19.64 18.17 -7.62
CA TRP A 49 19.29 16.76 -7.41
C TRP A 49 17.79 16.53 -7.16
N ALA A 50 17.11 17.48 -6.50
CA ALA A 50 15.68 17.40 -6.24
C ALA A 50 14.86 17.36 -7.55
N GLY A 51 15.33 18.02 -8.61
CA GLY A 51 14.67 18.04 -9.93
C GLY A 51 14.66 16.67 -10.60
N ALA A 52 15.65 15.82 -10.31
CA ALA A 52 15.67 14.43 -10.74
C ALA A 52 14.90 13.50 -9.79
N VAL A 53 15.00 13.73 -8.49
CA VAL A 53 14.44 12.83 -7.45
C VAL A 53 12.93 12.96 -7.29
N ALA A 54 12.38 14.18 -7.31
CA ALA A 54 10.95 14.39 -7.10
C ALA A 54 10.06 13.68 -8.15
N PRO A 55 10.34 13.77 -9.46
CA PRO A 55 9.55 13.03 -10.46
C PRO A 55 9.57 11.52 -10.24
N ILE A 56 10.73 10.94 -9.89
CA ILE A 56 10.87 9.51 -9.63
C ILE A 56 10.04 9.10 -8.41
N LEU A 57 10.07 9.87 -7.32
CA LEU A 57 9.29 9.63 -6.12
C LEU A 57 7.78 9.71 -6.39
N ILE A 58 7.33 10.70 -7.16
CA ILE A 58 5.92 10.89 -7.47
C ILE A 58 5.41 9.77 -8.38
N ILE A 59 6.13 9.46 -9.45
CA ILE A 59 5.78 8.36 -10.38
C ILE A 59 5.80 7.02 -9.65
N GLY A 60 6.89 6.75 -8.91
CA GLY A 60 7.02 5.53 -8.10
C GLY A 60 5.91 5.42 -7.05
N GLY A 61 5.51 6.54 -6.44
CA GLY A 61 4.38 6.60 -5.52
C GLY A 61 3.07 6.17 -6.19
N TYR A 62 2.72 6.72 -7.36
CA TYR A 62 1.51 6.31 -8.09
C TYR A 62 1.53 4.85 -8.55
N ILE A 63 2.68 4.35 -9.02
CA ILE A 63 2.85 2.93 -9.35
C ILE A 63 2.61 2.06 -8.10
N THR A 64 3.16 2.47 -6.95
CA THR A 64 2.99 1.77 -5.67
C THR A 64 1.53 1.81 -5.20
N VAL A 65 0.81 2.93 -5.40
CA VAL A 65 -0.65 3.00 -5.15
C VAL A 65 -1.37 1.95 -6.00
N ALA A 66 -1.07 1.88 -7.30
CA ALA A 66 -1.72 0.93 -8.20
C ALA A 66 -1.47 -0.53 -7.77
N ILE A 67 -0.22 -0.86 -7.40
CA ILE A 67 0.14 -2.19 -6.87
C ILE A 67 -0.60 -2.46 -5.56
N GLY A 68 -0.67 -1.49 -4.65
CA GLY A 68 -1.35 -1.63 -3.36
C GLY A 68 -2.85 -1.87 -3.51
N ILE A 69 -3.49 -1.21 -4.47
CA ILE A 69 -4.89 -1.46 -4.81
C ILE A 69 -5.05 -2.86 -5.41
N LEU A 70 -4.17 -3.27 -6.33
CA LEU A 70 -4.27 -4.58 -6.98
C LEU A 70 -4.08 -5.73 -5.98
N ILE A 71 -3.12 -5.61 -5.07
CA ILE A 71 -2.89 -6.58 -3.99
C ILE A 71 -4.06 -6.56 -2.98
N GLY A 72 -4.51 -5.38 -2.55
CA GLY A 72 -5.61 -5.25 -1.59
C GLY A 72 -6.98 -5.64 -2.14
N TRP A 73 -7.12 -5.75 -3.47
CA TRP A 73 -8.33 -6.22 -4.14
C TRP A 73 -8.46 -7.74 -4.14
N ASP A 74 -7.33 -8.47 -4.19
CA ASP A 74 -7.29 -9.93 -4.19
C ASP A 74 -7.51 -10.54 -2.78
N GLU A 75 -7.79 -9.68 -1.79
CA GLU A 75 -7.83 -9.97 -0.36
C GLU A 75 -9.22 -9.81 0.28
#